data_AF-G1X8R3-F1
#
_entry.id   AF-G1X8R3-F1
#
_cell.length_a   1.000
_cell.length_b   1.000
_cell.length_c   1.000
_cell.angle_alpha   90.00
_cell.angle_beta   90.00
_cell.angle_gamma   90.00
#
_symmetry.space_group_name_H-M   'P 1'
#
loop_
_entity.id
_entity.type
_entity.pdbx_description
1 polymer ?
#
loop_
_entity_poly.entity_id
_entity_poly.type
_entity_poly.pdbx_seq_one_letter_code
_entity_poly.pdbx_strand_id
1 'polypeptide(L)'
;MRPTFALALLSLAASVQSLVLPRNPCYKCQGFTISVSGGVSGPLGQISDGQNRVGPKTPTPAKYNLGCNGGVVDAKGRGCILTPPTTQYQCDEGASPTTGFAIGSNGGITYNGKGEFWACPVDDYGNWNIYSKPVAGQTKCVKVWLTAKGCSAPPPPPPPPPPKSCPYSLVYPNGQSFEFPHLIVPVDKKNPNKAYGTSYFGEITSSKATIFNFDVRPGFKGKKCSLVWLFPTNPPSDTSSYTFSGVGNLHFWKKSSPATQSTTYNNQGGNSVDYGVTKVVPGHSYTISTFDCPYGQKIAFEISSTDTNLRYFQDYNPSAVGLYITVC
;
A
#
# COMPACT_ATOMS: atom_id res chain seq x y z
N MET A 1 80.19 -39.92 -31.54
CA MET A 1 78.75 -39.79 -31.86
C MET A 1 77.96 -40.44 -30.73
N ARG A 2 77.26 -39.66 -29.90
CA ARG A 2 76.41 -40.12 -28.80
C ARG A 2 75.00 -39.56 -29.06
N PRO A 3 73.92 -40.37 -29.03
CA PRO A 3 72.59 -39.89 -29.37
C PRO A 3 71.93 -39.22 -28.15
N THR A 4 71.34 -38.05 -28.40
CA THR A 4 70.51 -37.30 -27.46
C THR A 4 69.09 -37.87 -27.49
N PHE A 5 68.59 -38.37 -26.36
CA PHE A 5 67.20 -38.80 -26.21
C PHE A 5 66.31 -37.58 -25.94
N ALA A 6 65.35 -37.31 -26.84
CA ALA A 6 64.30 -36.31 -26.64
C ALA A 6 63.09 -36.96 -25.96
N LEU A 7 62.73 -36.47 -24.77
CA LEU A 7 61.57 -36.91 -24.00
C LEU A 7 60.34 -36.11 -24.45
N ALA A 8 59.38 -36.76 -25.11
CA ALA A 8 58.11 -36.14 -25.50
C ALA A 8 57.11 -36.21 -24.34
N LEU A 9 56.73 -35.06 -23.78
CA LEU A 9 55.67 -34.93 -22.77
C LEU A 9 54.30 -34.92 -23.47
N LEU A 10 53.53 -35.99 -23.30
CA LEU A 10 52.12 -36.09 -23.72
C LEU A 10 51.24 -35.44 -22.64
N SER A 11 50.65 -34.29 -22.92
CA SER A 11 49.67 -33.65 -22.05
C SER A 11 48.26 -34.21 -22.33
N LEU A 12 47.71 -35.01 -21.41
CA LEU A 12 46.29 -35.35 -21.42
C LEU A 12 45.49 -34.15 -20.93
N ALA A 13 44.82 -33.44 -21.84
CA ALA A 13 43.78 -32.47 -21.49
C ALA A 13 42.46 -33.22 -21.22
N ALA A 14 42.11 -33.39 -19.94
CA ALA A 14 40.79 -33.86 -19.56
C ALA A 14 39.78 -32.70 -19.69
N SER A 15 38.90 -32.75 -20.68
CA SER A 15 37.75 -31.86 -20.78
C SER A 15 36.67 -32.33 -19.81
N VAL A 16 36.44 -31.56 -18.74
CA VAL A 16 35.33 -31.81 -17.81
C VAL A 16 34.05 -31.30 -18.48
N GLN A 17 33.30 -32.18 -19.15
CA GLN A 17 31.94 -31.87 -19.59
C GLN A 17 31.02 -31.97 -18.38
N SER A 18 30.73 -30.84 -17.75
CA SER A 18 29.68 -30.74 -16.74
C SER A 18 28.33 -31.04 -17.40
N LEU A 19 27.84 -32.27 -17.24
CA LEU A 19 26.48 -32.65 -17.62
C LEU A 19 25.51 -31.89 -16.69
N VAL A 20 24.97 -30.77 -17.16
CA VAL A 20 23.87 -30.09 -16.47
C VAL A 20 22.65 -30.99 -16.61
N LEU A 21 22.38 -31.82 -15.60
CA LEU A 21 21.11 -32.53 -15.50
C LEU A 21 19.99 -31.47 -15.58
N PRO A 22 19.00 -31.61 -16.48
CA PRO A 22 17.90 -30.65 -16.55
C PRO A 22 17.20 -30.66 -15.19
N ARG A 23 17.32 -29.55 -14.46
CA ARG A 23 16.53 -29.35 -13.24
C ARG A 23 15.08 -29.44 -13.69
N ASN A 24 14.32 -30.38 -13.11
CA ASN A 24 12.88 -30.45 -13.34
C ASN A 24 12.30 -29.04 -13.18
N PRO A 25 11.60 -28.51 -14.19
CA PRO A 25 11.11 -27.14 -14.14
C PRO A 25 10.16 -26.99 -12.96
N CYS A 26 10.51 -26.09 -12.03
CA CYS A 26 9.67 -25.76 -10.89
C CYS A 26 8.48 -24.94 -11.39
N TYR A 27 7.27 -25.48 -11.24
CA TYR A 27 6.03 -24.79 -11.56
C TYR A 27 5.20 -24.55 -10.29
N LYS A 28 4.73 -23.31 -10.14
CA LYS A 28 3.71 -22.92 -9.15
C LYS A 28 2.33 -23.40 -9.56
N CYS A 29 2.07 -23.40 -10.86
CA CYS A 29 0.82 -23.86 -11.45
C CYS A 29 1.08 -24.46 -12.83
N GLN A 30 0.34 -25.50 -13.17
CA GLN A 30 0.44 -26.17 -14.47
C GLN A 30 -0.93 -26.29 -15.13
N GLY A 31 -0.96 -26.18 -16.46
CA GLY A 31 -2.14 -26.41 -17.28
C GLY A 31 -3.28 -25.42 -17.09
N PHE A 32 -3.01 -24.23 -16.54
CA PHE A 32 -4.05 -23.22 -16.34
C PHE A 32 -4.40 -22.54 -17.67
N THR A 33 -5.63 -22.06 -17.77
CA THR A 33 -6.09 -21.23 -18.90
C THR A 33 -6.26 -19.80 -18.46
N ILE A 34 -6.29 -18.85 -19.40
CA ILE A 34 -6.47 -17.43 -19.09
C ILE A 34 -7.79 -16.96 -19.70
N SER A 35 -8.60 -16.27 -18.89
CA SER A 35 -9.78 -15.52 -19.34
C SER A 35 -9.46 -14.04 -19.33
N VAL A 36 -9.89 -13.32 -20.36
CA VAL A 36 -9.81 -11.87 -20.48
C VAL A 36 -11.17 -11.26 -20.13
N SER A 37 -11.16 -10.14 -19.42
CA SER A 37 -12.34 -9.34 -19.09
C SER A 37 -12.02 -7.85 -19.14
N GLY A 38 -13.04 -6.99 -19.34
CA GLY A 38 -12.88 -5.54 -19.43
C GLY A 38 -13.43 -5.00 -20.74
N GLY A 39 -12.66 -4.15 -21.43
CA GLY A 39 -13.08 -3.56 -22.71
C GLY A 39 -13.27 -4.59 -23.84
N VAL A 40 -12.62 -5.74 -23.73
CA VAL A 40 -12.96 -6.97 -24.46
C VAL A 40 -12.97 -8.14 -23.49
N SER A 41 -13.72 -9.19 -23.82
CA SER A 41 -13.88 -10.37 -22.97
C SER A 41 -13.86 -11.65 -23.79
N GLY A 42 -13.33 -12.73 -23.19
CA GLY A 42 -13.27 -14.04 -23.83
C GLY A 42 -12.07 -14.86 -23.35
N PRO A 43 -11.93 -16.11 -23.81
CA PRO A 43 -10.74 -16.90 -23.54
C PRO A 43 -9.52 -16.27 -24.23
N LEU A 44 -8.37 -16.31 -23.54
CA LEU A 44 -7.10 -16.04 -24.18
C LEU A 44 -6.64 -17.32 -24.86
N GLY A 45 -6.74 -17.34 -26.19
CA GLY A 45 -6.16 -18.39 -27.00
C GLY A 45 -4.82 -17.97 -27.57
N GLN A 46 -4.25 -18.83 -28.40
CA GLN A 46 -2.95 -18.62 -29.01
C GLN A 46 -2.99 -19.11 -30.45
N ILE A 47 -2.42 -18.34 -31.37
CA ILE A 47 -2.24 -18.78 -32.77
C ILE A 47 -0.94 -19.59 -32.92
N SER A 48 -0.75 -20.23 -34.07
CA SER A 48 0.31 -21.22 -34.29
C SER A 48 1.73 -20.69 -34.01
N ASP A 49 1.98 -19.42 -34.33
CA ASP A 49 3.28 -18.75 -34.13
C ASP A 49 3.58 -18.40 -32.67
N GLY A 50 2.58 -18.46 -31.77
CA GLY A 50 2.76 -18.20 -30.34
C GLY A 50 2.15 -16.91 -29.82
N GLN A 51 1.59 -16.07 -30.69
CA GLN A 51 0.91 -14.85 -30.25
C GLN A 51 -0.37 -15.18 -29.47
N ASN A 52 -0.50 -14.58 -28.28
CA ASN A 52 -1.70 -14.69 -27.46
C ASN A 52 -2.75 -13.67 -27.93
N ARG A 53 -4.00 -14.13 -28.05
CA ARG A 53 -5.07 -13.35 -28.65
C ARG A 53 -6.42 -13.68 -28.02
N VAL A 54 -7.28 -12.68 -27.94
CA VAL A 54 -8.70 -12.84 -27.62
C VAL A 54 -9.52 -12.50 -28.86
N GLY A 55 -10.49 -13.34 -29.20
CA GLY A 55 -11.36 -13.12 -30.35
C GLY A 55 -11.71 -14.39 -31.12
N PRO A 56 -12.50 -14.25 -32.20
CA PRO A 56 -13.07 -15.39 -32.93
C PRO A 56 -12.03 -16.33 -33.56
N LYS A 57 -10.83 -15.86 -33.90
CA LYS A 57 -9.76 -16.71 -34.47
C LYS A 57 -9.08 -17.61 -33.42
N THR A 58 -9.27 -17.31 -32.14
CA THR A 58 -8.69 -18.08 -31.03
C THR A 58 -9.77 -18.37 -29.98
N PRO A 59 -10.84 -19.09 -30.36
CA PRO A 59 -12.01 -19.28 -29.50
C PRO A 59 -11.74 -20.26 -28.35
N THR A 60 -10.70 -21.09 -28.49
CA THR A 60 -10.29 -22.07 -27.49
C THR A 60 -9.18 -21.48 -26.62
N PRO A 61 -9.28 -21.56 -25.28
CA PRO A 61 -8.22 -21.08 -24.41
C PRO A 61 -6.95 -21.91 -24.58
N ALA A 62 -5.81 -21.22 -24.63
CA ALA A 62 -4.51 -21.86 -24.56
C ALA A 62 -4.19 -22.26 -23.11
N LYS A 63 -3.32 -23.26 -22.96
CA LYS A 63 -2.83 -23.73 -21.66
C LYS A 63 -1.44 -23.20 -21.38
N TYR A 64 -1.21 -22.86 -20.13
CA TYR A 64 0.03 -22.24 -19.65
C TYR A 64 0.51 -22.90 -18.37
N ASN A 65 1.82 -22.78 -18.11
CA ASN A 65 2.45 -23.17 -16.85
C ASN A 65 3.20 -21.96 -16.26
N LEU A 66 3.02 -21.70 -14.97
CA LEU A 66 3.66 -20.60 -14.26
C LEU A 66 4.84 -21.14 -13.48
N GLY A 67 6.05 -20.74 -13.88
CA GLY A 67 7.29 -21.11 -13.21
C GLY A 67 7.42 -20.48 -11.82
N CYS A 68 8.22 -21.11 -10.96
CA CYS A 68 8.50 -20.58 -9.62
C CYS A 68 9.19 -19.20 -9.65
N ASN A 69 9.93 -18.92 -10.72
CA ASN A 69 10.55 -17.63 -11.02
C ASN A 69 9.57 -16.57 -11.56
N GLY A 70 8.28 -16.88 -11.69
CA GLY A 70 7.29 -15.96 -12.25
C GLY A 70 7.36 -15.79 -13.76
N GLY A 71 8.04 -16.70 -14.46
CA GLY A 71 7.97 -16.83 -15.92
C GLY A 71 6.79 -17.71 -16.35
N VAL A 72 6.17 -17.42 -17.48
CA VAL A 72 5.08 -18.24 -18.04
C VAL A 72 5.58 -18.97 -19.28
N VAL A 73 5.23 -20.25 -19.43
CA VAL A 73 5.42 -21.01 -20.67
C VAL A 73 4.07 -21.49 -21.18
N ASP A 74 3.94 -21.65 -22.49
CA ASP A 74 2.75 -22.29 -23.07
C ASP A 74 2.84 -23.82 -23.04
N ALA A 75 1.78 -24.49 -23.52
CA ALA A 75 1.68 -25.93 -23.58
C ALA A 75 2.75 -26.62 -24.44
N LYS A 76 3.40 -25.88 -25.36
CA LYS A 76 4.51 -26.37 -26.20
C LYS A 76 5.88 -26.11 -25.57
N GLY A 77 5.92 -25.50 -24.39
CA GLY A 77 7.16 -25.14 -23.70
C GLY A 77 7.80 -23.85 -24.21
N ARG A 78 7.10 -23.06 -25.04
CA ARG A 78 7.61 -21.76 -25.50
C ARG A 78 7.55 -20.74 -24.37
N GLY A 79 8.61 -19.97 -24.21
CA GLY A 79 8.66 -18.93 -23.19
C GLY A 79 7.78 -17.75 -23.55
N CYS A 80 6.82 -17.43 -22.69
CA CYS A 80 5.98 -16.26 -22.86
C CYS A 80 6.75 -14.99 -22.47
N ILE A 81 6.82 -14.05 -23.40
CA ILE A 81 7.55 -12.81 -23.29
C ILE A 81 6.63 -11.60 -23.43
N LEU A 82 7.13 -10.45 -22.96
CA LEU A 82 6.60 -9.13 -23.30
C LEU A 82 7.57 -8.50 -24.30
N THR A 83 7.20 -8.48 -25.58
CA THR A 83 8.14 -8.10 -26.66
C THR A 83 8.60 -6.65 -26.52
N PRO A 84 9.90 -6.36 -26.52
CA PRO A 84 10.36 -4.98 -26.66
C PRO A 84 10.11 -4.47 -28.09
N PRO A 85 9.73 -3.18 -28.29
CA PRO A 85 9.38 -2.18 -27.28
C PRO A 85 7.89 -2.15 -26.90
N THR A 86 7.03 -2.87 -27.64
CA THR A 86 5.56 -2.73 -27.60
C THR A 86 4.90 -3.43 -26.41
N THR A 87 5.63 -4.32 -25.75
CA THR A 87 5.23 -5.16 -24.62
C THR A 87 4.09 -6.13 -24.94
N GLN A 88 4.03 -6.63 -26.17
CA GLN A 88 3.04 -7.62 -26.57
C GLN A 88 3.28 -8.94 -25.83
N TYR A 89 2.21 -9.52 -25.30
CA TYR A 89 2.25 -10.80 -24.62
C TYR A 89 2.10 -11.96 -25.61
N GLN A 90 3.19 -12.68 -25.86
CA GLN A 90 3.26 -13.83 -26.79
C GLN A 90 4.23 -14.88 -26.27
N CYS A 91 4.22 -16.10 -26.81
CA CYS A 91 5.14 -17.15 -26.40
C CYS A 91 5.92 -17.70 -27.59
N ASP A 92 7.23 -17.44 -27.59
CA ASP A 92 8.09 -17.65 -28.75
C ASP A 92 8.97 -18.88 -28.56
N GLU A 93 9.23 -19.59 -29.65
CA GLU A 93 10.09 -20.77 -29.63
C GLU A 93 11.53 -20.42 -29.26
N GLY A 94 12.11 -21.18 -28.32
CA GLY A 94 13.44 -20.91 -27.79
C GLY A 94 13.56 -19.67 -26.89
N ALA A 95 12.49 -18.88 -26.71
CA ALA A 95 12.54 -17.71 -25.85
C ALA A 95 12.59 -18.08 -24.36
N SER A 96 13.41 -17.36 -23.60
CA SER A 96 13.34 -17.39 -22.14
C SER A 96 12.13 -16.61 -21.65
N PRO A 97 11.25 -17.17 -20.80
CA PRO A 97 10.08 -16.47 -20.31
C PRO A 97 10.42 -15.13 -19.63
N THR A 98 9.64 -14.09 -19.93
CA THR A 98 9.68 -12.86 -19.13
C THR A 98 9.19 -13.18 -17.72
N THR A 99 9.99 -12.89 -16.71
CA THR A 99 9.65 -13.09 -15.29
C THR A 99 8.92 -11.89 -14.71
N GLY A 100 8.18 -12.10 -13.63
CA GLY A 100 7.43 -11.05 -12.92
C GLY A 100 5.91 -11.25 -12.98
N PHE A 101 5.45 -12.33 -13.61
CA PHE A 101 4.06 -12.74 -13.54
C PHE A 101 3.74 -13.41 -12.21
N ALA A 102 2.57 -13.09 -11.67
CA ALA A 102 2.01 -13.72 -10.49
C ALA A 102 0.51 -13.93 -10.66
N ILE A 103 -0.03 -14.95 -9.98
CA ILE A 103 -1.47 -15.26 -9.94
C ILE A 103 -1.93 -15.06 -8.50
N GLY A 104 -2.94 -14.21 -8.30
CA GLY A 104 -3.57 -13.93 -7.01
C GLY A 104 -4.50 -15.05 -6.56
N SER A 105 -5.03 -14.91 -5.35
CA SER A 105 -5.98 -15.88 -4.77
C SER A 105 -7.32 -15.94 -5.51
N ASN A 106 -7.72 -14.86 -6.18
CA ASN A 106 -8.88 -14.83 -7.07
C ASN A 106 -8.56 -15.26 -8.52
N GLY A 107 -7.35 -15.78 -8.78
CA GLY A 107 -6.88 -16.11 -10.11
C GLY A 107 -6.40 -14.91 -10.93
N GLY A 108 -6.49 -13.68 -10.41
CA GLY A 108 -6.05 -12.48 -11.13
C GLY A 108 -4.56 -12.52 -11.45
N ILE A 109 -4.21 -12.34 -12.73
CA ILE A 109 -2.82 -12.30 -13.19
C ILE A 109 -2.30 -10.88 -13.08
N THR A 110 -1.10 -10.72 -12.52
CA THR A 110 -0.38 -9.45 -12.49
C THR A 110 0.99 -9.61 -13.12
N TYR A 111 1.53 -8.52 -13.67
CA TYR A 111 2.93 -8.40 -14.09
C TYR A 111 3.58 -7.28 -13.28
N ASN A 112 4.64 -7.60 -12.53
CA ASN A 112 5.32 -6.68 -11.60
C ASN A 112 4.32 -5.96 -10.67
N GLY A 113 3.33 -6.70 -10.15
CA GLY A 113 2.30 -6.21 -9.24
C GLY A 113 1.15 -5.43 -9.91
N LYS A 114 1.19 -5.20 -11.23
CA LYS A 114 0.13 -4.50 -11.97
C LYS A 114 -0.79 -5.52 -12.66
N GLY A 115 -2.09 -5.43 -12.39
CA GLY A 115 -3.11 -6.28 -13.03
C GLY A 115 -3.76 -5.68 -14.27
N GLU A 116 -3.43 -4.42 -14.61
CA GLU A 116 -3.94 -3.75 -15.81
C GLU A 116 -3.13 -4.18 -17.04
N PHE A 117 -3.83 -4.66 -18.05
CA PHE A 117 -3.32 -4.96 -19.39
C PHE A 117 -4.12 -4.20 -20.44
N TRP A 118 -3.66 -4.24 -21.68
CA TRP A 118 -4.27 -3.56 -22.81
C TRP A 118 -4.54 -4.55 -23.93
N ALA A 119 -5.73 -4.49 -24.53
CA ALA A 119 -6.09 -5.25 -25.71
C ALA A 119 -6.21 -4.29 -26.90
N CYS A 120 -5.48 -4.57 -27.98
CA CYS A 120 -5.53 -3.74 -29.20
C CYS A 120 -5.99 -4.58 -30.39
N PRO A 121 -6.83 -4.02 -31.27
CA PRO A 121 -7.38 -4.78 -32.39
C PRO A 121 -6.28 -5.08 -33.40
N VAL A 122 -6.29 -6.30 -33.91
CA VAL A 122 -5.40 -6.76 -34.98
C VAL A 122 -6.08 -6.62 -36.34
N ASP A 123 -7.38 -6.80 -36.35
CA ASP A 123 -8.24 -6.69 -37.52
C ASP A 123 -9.63 -6.19 -37.10
N ASP A 124 -10.47 -5.89 -38.09
CA ASP A 124 -11.85 -5.44 -37.87
C ASP A 124 -12.82 -6.60 -37.57
N TYR A 125 -12.31 -7.83 -37.41
CA TYR A 125 -13.10 -9.03 -37.10
C TYR A 125 -13.10 -9.38 -35.61
N GLY A 126 -12.72 -8.42 -34.76
CA GLY A 126 -12.77 -8.57 -33.30
C GLY A 126 -11.68 -9.46 -32.74
N ASN A 127 -10.51 -9.51 -33.38
CA ASN A 127 -9.32 -10.19 -32.87
C ASN A 127 -8.36 -9.19 -32.20
N TRP A 128 -7.90 -9.49 -31.00
CA TRP A 128 -7.14 -8.54 -30.19
C TRP A 128 -5.90 -9.17 -29.57
N ASN A 129 -4.76 -8.51 -29.74
CA ASN A 129 -3.52 -8.86 -29.06
C ASN A 129 -3.48 -8.22 -27.67
N ILE A 130 -2.77 -8.84 -26.73
CA ILE A 130 -2.64 -8.36 -25.34
C ILE A 130 -1.27 -7.72 -25.12
N TYR A 131 -1.24 -6.63 -24.36
CA TYR A 131 -0.05 -5.83 -24.04
C TYR A 131 0.00 -5.49 -22.55
N SER A 132 1.20 -5.36 -21.99
CA SER A 132 1.36 -4.92 -20.58
C SER A 132 1.29 -3.40 -20.39
N LYS A 133 1.32 -2.64 -21.49
CA LYS A 133 1.26 -1.17 -21.52
C LYS A 133 0.40 -0.71 -22.71
N PRO A 134 -0.13 0.52 -22.68
CA PRO A 134 -0.78 1.10 -23.85
C PRO A 134 0.19 1.18 -25.03
N VAL A 135 -0.28 0.86 -26.24
CA VAL A 135 0.50 0.95 -27.46
C VAL A 135 0.38 2.35 -28.06
N ALA A 136 1.51 3.04 -28.24
CA ALA A 136 1.52 4.38 -28.82
C ALA A 136 0.94 4.38 -30.24
N GLY A 137 0.06 5.34 -30.54
CA GLY A 137 -0.57 5.48 -31.85
C GLY A 137 -1.77 4.54 -32.10
N GLN A 138 -2.09 3.62 -31.19
CA GLN A 138 -3.27 2.75 -31.33
C GLN A 138 -4.40 3.22 -30.40
N THR A 139 -5.25 4.10 -30.91
CA THR A 139 -6.37 4.70 -30.15
C THR A 139 -7.51 3.73 -29.85
N LYS A 140 -7.60 2.62 -30.59
CA LYS A 140 -8.63 1.59 -30.39
C LYS A 140 -8.28 0.59 -29.27
N CYS A 141 -7.12 0.71 -28.61
CA CYS A 141 -6.77 -0.18 -27.51
C CYS A 141 -7.69 0.07 -26.30
N VAL A 142 -8.07 -1.01 -25.62
CA VAL A 142 -8.93 -0.96 -24.43
C VAL A 142 -8.26 -1.66 -23.25
N LYS A 143 -8.60 -1.22 -22.03
CA LYS A 143 -8.10 -1.85 -20.80
C LYS A 143 -8.76 -3.21 -20.58
N VAL A 144 -7.95 -4.17 -20.16
CA VAL A 144 -8.39 -5.53 -19.82
C VAL A 144 -7.66 -6.07 -18.60
N TRP A 145 -8.25 -7.11 -18.01
CA TRP A 145 -7.72 -7.88 -16.90
C TRP A 145 -7.68 -9.35 -17.28
N LEU A 146 -6.63 -10.02 -16.82
CA LEU A 146 -6.39 -11.44 -17.08
C LEU A 146 -6.67 -12.24 -15.80
N THR A 147 -7.44 -13.31 -15.94
CA THR A 147 -7.78 -14.22 -14.83
C THR A 147 -7.41 -15.65 -15.21
N ALA A 148 -6.49 -16.25 -14.46
CA ALA A 148 -6.18 -17.66 -14.54
C ALA A 148 -7.37 -18.52 -14.07
N LYS A 149 -7.63 -19.60 -14.79
CA LYS A 149 -8.58 -20.66 -14.42
C LYS A 149 -7.81 -21.96 -14.25
N GLY A 150 -8.09 -22.69 -13.18
CA GLY A 150 -7.30 -23.87 -12.78
C GLY A 150 -6.00 -23.53 -12.07
N CYS A 151 -5.77 -22.25 -11.72
CA CYS A 151 -4.68 -21.82 -10.86
C CYS A 151 -5.12 -20.62 -10.01
N SER A 152 -4.82 -20.70 -8.72
CA SER A 152 -4.98 -19.61 -7.76
C SER A 152 -3.84 -19.74 -6.74
N ALA A 153 -3.25 -18.62 -6.33
CA ALA A 153 -2.42 -18.67 -5.13
C ALA A 153 -3.29 -19.14 -3.95
N PRO A 154 -2.71 -19.84 -2.95
CA PRO A 154 -3.40 -20.02 -1.68
C PRO A 154 -3.89 -18.65 -1.20
N PRO A 155 -5.09 -18.55 -0.61
CA PRO A 155 -5.54 -17.31 -0.01
C PRO A 155 -4.42 -16.80 0.89
N PRO A 156 -4.11 -15.49 0.87
CA PRO A 156 -3.16 -14.95 1.83
C PRO A 156 -3.60 -15.43 3.21
N PRO A 157 -2.64 -15.80 4.10
CA PRO A 157 -2.99 -16.12 5.47
C PRO A 157 -3.91 -15.01 5.99
N PRO A 158 -4.95 -15.34 6.77
CA PRO A 158 -5.85 -14.34 7.29
C PRO A 158 -5.00 -13.20 7.83
N PRO A 159 -5.28 -11.93 7.48
CA PRO A 159 -4.55 -10.83 8.07
C PRO A 159 -4.57 -11.08 9.58
N PRO A 160 -3.42 -10.96 10.28
CA PRO A 160 -3.44 -11.01 11.73
C PRO A 160 -4.60 -10.11 12.19
N PRO A 161 -5.44 -10.57 13.16
CA PRO A 161 -6.60 -9.80 13.57
C PRO A 161 -6.12 -8.36 13.78
N PRO A 162 -6.80 -7.36 13.19
CA PRO A 162 -6.35 -5.98 13.29
C PRO A 162 -6.06 -5.73 14.77
N PRO A 163 -4.89 -5.13 15.11
CA PRO A 163 -4.57 -4.85 16.50
C PRO A 163 -5.83 -4.22 17.10
N LYS A 164 -6.35 -4.78 18.20
CA LYS A 164 -7.62 -4.39 18.82
C LYS A 164 -7.55 -2.89 19.16
N SER A 165 -7.85 -2.04 18.18
CA SER A 165 -7.91 -0.60 18.33
C SER A 165 -9.28 -0.27 18.87
N CYS A 166 -9.32 0.72 19.74
CA CYS A 166 -10.59 1.14 20.30
C CYS A 166 -11.43 1.80 19.21
N PRO A 167 -12.76 1.60 19.21
CA PRO A 167 -13.62 2.15 18.18
C PRO A 167 -13.57 3.68 18.19
N TYR A 168 -13.65 4.29 17.00
CA TYR A 168 -13.70 5.74 16.82
C TYR A 168 -15.00 6.39 17.30
N SER A 169 -16.02 5.59 17.61
CA SER A 169 -17.33 6.10 18.01
C SER A 169 -17.24 6.80 19.37
N LEU A 170 -17.42 8.11 19.35
CA LEU A 170 -17.59 8.93 20.55
C LEU A 170 -19.00 8.70 21.10
N VAL A 171 -19.16 7.88 22.13
CA VAL A 171 -20.47 7.57 22.72
C VAL A 171 -20.62 8.23 24.09
N TYR A 172 -21.62 9.11 24.22
CA TYR A 172 -22.18 9.61 25.49
C TYR A 172 -23.71 9.51 25.37
N PRO A 173 -24.51 9.10 26.40
CA PRO A 173 -24.24 8.84 27.83
C PRO A 173 -24.56 7.39 28.30
N ASN A 174 -24.05 7.01 29.49
CA ASN A 174 -24.13 5.72 30.24
C ASN A 174 -22.91 4.76 30.17
N GLY A 175 -21.80 5.14 29.55
CA GLY A 175 -20.62 4.26 29.48
C GLY A 175 -19.44 4.90 28.77
N GLN A 176 -19.00 6.03 29.31
CA GLN A 176 -18.00 6.97 28.75
C GLN A 176 -16.78 6.25 28.16
N SER A 177 -16.71 6.19 26.83
CA SER A 177 -15.68 5.46 26.07
C SER A 177 -14.59 6.36 25.49
N PHE A 178 -14.55 7.66 25.80
CA PHE A 178 -13.55 8.59 25.28
C PHE A 178 -13.23 9.80 26.18
N GLU A 179 -12.06 10.42 25.96
CA GLU A 179 -11.61 11.73 26.48
C GLU A 179 -11.42 12.74 25.35
N PHE A 180 -11.71 13.99 25.64
CA PHE A 180 -11.33 15.17 24.86
C PHE A 180 -10.25 15.96 25.64
N PRO A 181 -9.49 16.85 25.00
CA PRO A 181 -8.42 17.56 25.69
C PRO A 181 -8.97 18.63 26.63
N HIS A 182 -8.36 18.74 27.82
CA HIS A 182 -8.73 19.73 28.84
C HIS A 182 -7.83 20.97 28.85
N LEU A 183 -6.76 20.97 28.07
CA LEU A 183 -5.96 22.17 27.79
C LEU A 183 -5.41 22.07 26.36
N ILE A 184 -5.59 23.13 25.58
CA ILE A 184 -5.08 23.24 24.21
C ILE A 184 -4.15 24.46 24.17
N VAL A 185 -2.89 24.25 23.81
CA VAL A 185 -1.87 25.31 23.81
C VAL A 185 -1.19 25.40 22.45
N PRO A 186 -1.38 26.51 21.71
CA PRO A 186 -0.62 26.80 20.51
C PRO A 186 0.83 27.16 20.86
N VAL A 187 1.78 26.65 20.07
CA VAL A 187 3.19 27.03 20.12
C VAL A 187 3.65 27.41 18.72
N ASP A 188 4.42 28.50 18.60
CA ASP A 188 4.80 29.06 17.30
C ASP A 188 6.32 29.24 17.21
N LYS A 189 6.96 28.55 16.27
CA LYS A 189 8.41 28.68 16.06
C LYS A 189 8.81 30.09 15.59
N LYS A 190 7.87 30.85 14.98
CA LYS A 190 8.11 32.25 14.60
C LYS A 190 8.03 33.20 15.79
N ASN A 191 7.36 32.81 16.87
CA ASN A 191 7.20 33.61 18.09
C ASN A 191 7.62 32.77 19.31
N PRO A 192 8.90 32.36 19.41
CA PRO A 192 9.26 31.18 20.19
C PRO A 192 9.15 31.36 21.71
N ASN A 193 9.11 32.61 22.18
CA ASN A 193 8.94 32.97 23.60
C ASN A 193 7.50 33.38 23.96
N LYS A 194 6.57 33.39 23.00
CA LYS A 194 5.19 33.80 23.27
C LYS A 194 4.40 32.63 23.85
N ALA A 195 3.83 32.84 25.03
CA ALA A 195 2.80 31.96 25.59
C ALA A 195 1.44 32.44 25.08
N TYR A 196 0.76 31.60 24.29
CA TYR A 196 -0.57 31.94 23.76
C TYR A 196 -1.68 31.67 24.78
N GLY A 197 -1.39 30.96 25.87
CA GLY A 197 -2.39 30.58 26.85
C GLY A 197 -3.27 29.44 26.36
N THR A 198 -4.45 29.34 26.97
CA THR A 198 -5.45 28.35 26.58
C THR A 198 -6.10 28.74 25.25
N SER A 199 -6.42 27.73 24.45
CA SER A 199 -7.18 27.83 23.21
C SER A 199 -8.38 26.89 23.26
N TYR A 200 -9.36 27.14 22.40
CA TYR A 200 -10.41 26.18 22.04
C TYR A 200 -10.17 25.57 20.66
N PHE A 201 -9.13 26.03 19.97
CA PHE A 201 -8.82 25.66 18.60
C PHE A 201 -7.48 24.93 18.54
N GLY A 202 -7.46 23.83 17.79
CA GLY A 202 -6.23 23.34 17.21
C GLY A 202 -5.84 24.22 16.03
N GLU A 203 -4.64 24.80 16.07
CA GLU A 203 -4.08 25.61 15.00
C GLU A 203 -2.73 25.03 14.56
N ILE A 204 -2.68 24.55 13.33
CA ILE A 204 -1.52 23.92 12.72
C ILE A 204 -1.21 24.69 11.44
N THR A 205 0.02 25.17 11.34
CA THR A 205 0.58 25.78 10.13
C THR A 205 2.03 25.33 10.00
N SER A 206 2.73 25.77 8.94
CA SER A 206 4.16 25.50 8.81
C SER A 206 5.00 26.07 9.96
N SER A 207 4.49 27.01 10.77
CA SER A 207 5.19 27.55 11.95
C SER A 207 4.54 27.23 13.29
N LYS A 208 3.22 26.98 13.31
CA LYS A 208 2.46 26.71 14.53
C LYS A 208 2.17 25.22 14.68
N ALA A 209 2.42 24.71 15.88
CA ALA A 209 1.93 23.43 16.35
C ALA A 209 0.95 23.66 17.50
N THR A 210 0.13 22.66 17.81
CA THR A 210 -0.75 22.71 18.98
C THR A 210 -0.52 21.50 19.87
N ILE A 211 -0.40 21.75 21.18
CA ILE A 211 -0.28 20.74 22.22
C ILE A 211 -1.62 20.58 22.93
N PHE A 212 -2.04 19.34 23.15
CA PHE A 212 -3.32 18.94 23.72
C PHE A 212 -3.06 18.09 24.96
N ASN A 213 -3.48 18.58 26.13
CA ASN A 213 -3.44 17.79 27.36
C ASN A 213 -4.74 17.02 27.56
N PHE A 214 -4.63 15.79 28.02
CA PHE A 214 -5.74 14.93 28.40
C PHE A 214 -5.56 14.50 29.85
N ASP A 215 -6.66 14.52 30.62
CA ASP A 215 -6.69 13.92 31.96
C ASP A 215 -7.34 12.55 31.84
N VAL A 216 -6.53 11.49 31.76
CA VAL A 216 -7.03 10.14 31.54
C VAL A 216 -7.68 9.64 32.82
N ARG A 217 -9.00 9.39 32.78
CA ARG A 217 -9.76 9.04 33.99
C ARG A 217 -9.26 7.75 34.68
N PRO A 218 -9.30 7.68 36.03
CA PRO A 218 -8.98 6.45 36.77
C PRO A 218 -9.81 5.23 36.37
N GLY A 219 -11.05 5.43 35.90
CA GLY A 219 -11.96 4.37 35.42
C GLY A 219 -11.47 3.62 34.18
N PHE A 220 -10.35 4.03 33.59
CA PHE A 220 -9.70 3.35 32.46
C PHE A 220 -8.59 2.39 32.90
N LYS A 221 -8.44 2.14 34.20
CA LYS A 221 -7.49 1.17 34.73
C LYS A 221 -7.68 -0.20 34.07
N GLY A 222 -6.59 -0.76 33.54
CA GLY A 222 -6.57 -2.06 32.88
C GLY A 222 -7.15 -2.09 31.47
N LYS A 223 -7.49 -0.93 30.89
CA LYS A 223 -7.99 -0.80 29.51
C LYS A 223 -6.90 -0.32 28.56
N LYS A 224 -7.13 -0.49 27.26
CA LYS A 224 -6.41 0.14 26.15
C LYS A 224 -7.06 1.46 25.77
N CYS A 225 -6.22 2.37 25.32
CA CYS A 225 -6.57 3.69 24.86
C CYS A 225 -6.06 3.85 23.43
N SER A 226 -6.87 4.43 22.54
CA SER A 226 -6.44 4.81 21.20
C SER A 226 -6.48 6.32 21.05
N LEU A 227 -5.37 6.92 20.62
CA LEU A 227 -5.35 8.32 20.17
C LEU A 227 -5.97 8.36 18.77
N VAL A 228 -7.04 9.12 18.61
CA VAL A 228 -7.80 9.18 17.37
C VAL A 228 -7.97 10.62 16.88
N TRP A 229 -7.86 10.79 15.56
CA TRP A 229 -8.15 12.03 14.86
C TRP A 229 -9.44 11.84 14.05
N LEU A 230 -10.46 12.66 14.34
CA LEU A 230 -11.72 12.65 13.60
C LEU A 230 -11.75 13.85 12.66
N PHE A 231 -12.06 13.60 11.38
CA PHE A 231 -12.10 14.65 10.37
C PHE A 231 -13.32 14.52 9.45
N PRO A 232 -14.54 14.81 9.96
CA PRO A 232 -15.77 14.70 9.16
C PRO A 232 -15.82 15.75 8.04
N THR A 233 -16.53 15.46 6.95
CA THR A 233 -16.79 16.45 5.87
C THR A 233 -17.78 17.53 6.33
N ASN A 234 -18.78 17.12 7.12
CA ASN A 234 -19.85 17.98 7.64
C ASN A 234 -19.87 17.86 9.16
N PRO A 235 -18.96 18.55 9.89
CA PRO A 235 -19.05 18.60 11.33
C PRO A 235 -20.39 19.26 11.74
N PRO A 236 -20.95 18.94 12.92
CA PRO A 236 -22.17 19.59 13.41
C PRO A 236 -22.01 21.11 13.37
N SER A 237 -22.82 21.79 12.54
CA SER A 237 -22.64 23.20 12.14
C SER A 237 -22.70 24.18 13.31
N ASP A 238 -23.34 23.78 14.40
CA ASP A 238 -23.64 24.67 15.52
C ASP A 238 -22.52 24.66 16.57
N THR A 239 -21.61 23.67 16.52
CA THR A 239 -20.64 23.42 17.61
C THR A 239 -19.24 23.08 17.13
N SER A 240 -19.03 22.71 15.86
CA SER A 240 -17.72 22.29 15.35
C SER A 240 -17.48 22.79 13.93
N SER A 241 -16.32 23.43 13.70
CA SER A 241 -15.93 23.99 12.40
C SER A 241 -14.42 23.86 12.17
N TYR A 242 -14.01 23.81 10.91
CA TYR A 242 -12.60 23.85 10.53
C TYR A 242 -12.35 24.64 9.25
N THR A 243 -11.14 25.18 9.13
CA THR A 243 -10.52 25.61 7.87
C THR A 243 -9.34 24.70 7.58
N PHE A 244 -9.22 24.24 6.33
CA PHE A 244 -8.21 23.28 5.91
C PHE A 244 -7.67 23.62 4.53
N SER A 245 -6.35 23.62 4.38
CA SER A 245 -5.66 23.71 3.08
C SER A 245 -4.29 23.03 3.14
N GLY A 246 -3.73 22.71 1.97
CA GLY A 246 -2.47 22.00 1.85
C GLY A 246 -2.64 20.50 1.59
N VAL A 247 -1.61 19.71 1.91
CA VAL A 247 -1.52 18.28 1.51
C VAL A 247 -2.27 17.34 2.47
N GLY A 248 -2.45 17.77 3.72
CA GLY A 248 -3.07 16.98 4.78
C GLY A 248 -2.10 16.15 5.63
N ASN A 249 -0.79 16.36 5.55
CA ASN A 249 0.16 15.61 6.38
C ASN A 249 0.23 16.22 7.78
N LEU A 250 -0.28 15.50 8.79
CA LEU A 250 -0.20 15.88 10.21
C LEU A 250 0.77 14.95 10.94
N HIS A 251 1.74 15.50 11.66
CA HIS A 251 2.70 14.78 12.49
C HIS A 251 2.24 14.77 13.94
N PHE A 252 2.11 13.58 14.53
CA PHE A 252 1.65 13.39 15.89
C PHE A 252 2.79 12.96 16.82
N TRP A 253 2.87 13.60 17.96
CA TRP A 253 3.86 13.30 19.01
C TRP A 253 3.19 13.12 20.35
N LYS A 254 3.70 12.22 21.18
CA LYS A 254 3.48 12.26 22.64
C LYS A 254 4.53 13.17 23.26
N LYS A 255 4.13 14.14 24.08
CA LYS A 255 5.07 14.98 24.83
C LYS A 255 5.67 14.21 26.02
N SER A 256 6.84 14.62 26.48
CA SER A 256 7.46 14.08 27.70
C SER A 256 6.81 14.58 28.98
N SER A 257 6.14 15.74 28.92
CA SER A 257 5.41 16.35 30.03
C SER A 257 4.18 17.09 29.50
N PRO A 258 3.11 17.23 30.30
CA PRO A 258 1.96 18.05 29.93
C PRO A 258 2.32 19.53 29.73
N ALA A 259 1.62 20.20 28.82
CA ALA A 259 1.74 21.64 28.66
C ALA A 259 1.06 22.40 29.81
N THR A 260 1.38 23.69 29.93
CA THR A 260 0.73 24.63 30.84
C THR A 260 0.30 25.87 30.04
N GLN A 261 -0.49 26.76 30.65
CA GLN A 261 -0.89 28.01 29.98
C GLN A 261 0.31 28.93 29.66
N SER A 262 1.45 28.77 30.35
CA SER A 262 2.69 29.51 30.09
C SER A 262 3.62 28.80 29.09
N THR A 263 3.17 27.69 28.49
CA THR A 263 3.96 26.97 27.50
C THR A 263 4.15 27.80 26.22
N THR A 264 5.39 27.80 25.73
CA THR A 264 5.91 28.48 24.55
C THR A 264 6.66 27.46 23.69
N TYR A 265 7.03 27.83 22.47
CA TYR A 265 7.84 26.94 21.62
C TYR A 265 9.20 26.58 22.25
N ASN A 266 9.82 27.50 23.00
CA ASN A 266 11.12 27.25 23.62
C ASN A 266 11.05 26.42 24.90
N ASN A 267 9.92 26.42 25.62
CA ASN A 267 9.80 25.75 26.92
C ASN A 267 8.82 24.54 26.93
N GLN A 268 8.25 24.17 25.79
CA GLN A 268 7.26 23.09 25.64
C GLN A 268 7.73 21.68 26.03
N GLY A 269 9.00 21.53 26.39
CA GLY A 269 9.61 20.25 26.68
C GLY A 269 9.80 19.38 25.45
N GLY A 270 10.40 18.21 25.66
CA GLY A 270 10.68 17.24 24.61
C GLY A 270 9.48 16.38 24.22
N ASN A 271 9.70 15.52 23.23
CA ASN A 271 8.77 14.47 22.81
C ASN A 271 9.23 13.13 23.40
N SER A 272 8.29 12.33 23.89
CA SER A 272 8.55 10.99 24.44
C SER A 272 8.32 9.87 23.42
N VAL A 273 7.36 10.04 22.51
CA VAL A 273 7.06 9.06 21.45
C VAL A 273 6.73 9.80 20.15
N ASP A 274 7.33 9.35 19.05
CA ASP A 274 6.96 9.74 17.69
C ASP A 274 5.91 8.78 17.14
N TYR A 275 4.72 9.28 16.79
CA TYR A 275 3.69 8.48 16.12
C TYR A 275 3.69 8.65 14.59
N GLY A 276 4.60 9.46 14.07
CA GLY A 276 4.79 9.69 12.65
C GLY A 276 3.74 10.61 12.03
N VAL A 277 3.77 10.63 10.70
CA VAL A 277 2.92 11.48 9.86
C VAL A 277 1.72 10.69 9.38
N THR A 278 0.52 11.20 9.63
CA THR A 278 -0.73 10.69 9.07
C THR A 278 -1.26 11.67 8.03
N LYS A 279 -1.53 11.17 6.82
CA LYS A 279 -2.20 11.97 5.78
C LYS A 279 -3.70 11.95 6.01
N VAL A 280 -4.26 13.10 6.35
CA VAL A 280 -5.68 13.28 6.69
C VAL A 280 -6.44 13.95 5.56
N VAL A 281 -7.69 13.51 5.37
CA VAL A 281 -8.63 14.03 4.38
C VAL A 281 -10.00 14.14 5.06
N PRO A 282 -10.77 15.21 4.80
CA PRO A 282 -12.15 15.28 5.27
C PRO A 282 -12.98 14.04 4.90
N GLY A 283 -13.94 13.69 5.76
CA GLY A 283 -14.80 12.52 5.64
C GLY A 283 -14.27 11.24 6.29
N HIS A 284 -13.14 11.31 7.02
CA HIS A 284 -12.44 10.13 7.54
C HIS A 284 -12.12 10.23 9.04
N SER A 285 -11.77 9.09 9.64
CA SER A 285 -11.30 8.97 11.02
C SER A 285 -10.04 8.12 11.06
N TYR A 286 -9.11 8.45 11.96
CA TYR A 286 -7.76 7.90 11.95
C TYR A 286 -7.32 7.50 13.36
N THR A 287 -6.88 6.25 13.56
CA THR A 287 -6.23 5.82 14.81
C THR A 287 -4.76 6.10 14.61
N ILE A 288 -4.25 7.02 15.42
CA ILE A 288 -2.84 7.40 15.39
C ILE A 288 -2.01 6.36 16.12
N SER A 289 -2.48 5.90 17.28
CA SER A 289 -1.80 4.88 18.08
C SER A 289 -2.77 4.22 19.06
N THR A 290 -2.43 3.02 19.54
CA THR A 290 -3.11 2.34 20.64
C THR A 290 -2.10 1.95 21.70
N PHE A 291 -2.39 2.25 22.96
CA PHE A 291 -1.49 2.10 24.11
C PHE A 291 -2.26 1.71 25.38
N ASP A 292 -1.56 1.25 26.42
CA ASP A 292 -2.17 1.06 27.74
C ASP A 292 -2.64 2.40 28.30
N CYS A 293 -3.89 2.47 28.75
CA CYS A 293 -4.43 3.72 29.30
C CYS A 293 -3.60 4.17 30.51
N PRO A 294 -2.98 5.37 30.48
CA PRO A 294 -2.25 5.91 31.62
C PRO A 294 -3.24 6.51 32.62
N TYR A 295 -4.05 5.64 33.23
CA TYR A 295 -5.16 6.00 34.10
C TYR A 295 -4.72 6.89 35.27
N GLY A 296 -5.51 7.91 35.57
CA GLY A 296 -5.22 8.90 36.61
C GLY A 296 -4.08 9.87 36.26
N GLN A 297 -3.51 9.78 35.06
CA GLN A 297 -2.42 10.67 34.65
C GLN A 297 -2.91 11.76 33.70
N LYS A 298 -2.25 12.91 33.79
CA LYS A 298 -2.29 13.94 32.76
C LYS A 298 -1.21 13.64 31.74
N ILE A 299 -1.59 13.54 30.47
CA ILE A 299 -0.67 13.32 29.35
C ILE A 299 -0.88 14.38 28.29
N ALA A 300 0.08 14.53 27.37
CA ALA A 300 -0.06 15.49 26.28
C ALA A 300 0.42 14.95 24.93
N PHE A 301 -0.25 15.41 23.89
CA PHE A 301 0.09 15.13 22.50
C PHE A 301 0.24 16.43 21.71
N GLU A 302 1.08 16.43 20.68
CA GLU A 302 1.27 17.57 19.80
C GLU A 302 0.91 17.18 18.37
N ILE A 303 0.25 18.10 17.67
CA ILE A 303 0.02 18.04 16.23
C ILE A 303 0.81 19.17 15.58
N SER A 304 1.65 18.83 14.61
CA SER A 304 2.40 19.77 13.79
C SER A 304 2.33 19.39 12.31
N SER A 305 2.72 20.30 11.42
CA SER A 305 2.82 20.05 9.99
C SER A 305 3.80 21.00 9.32
N THR A 306 4.33 20.62 8.17
CA THR A 306 5.15 21.47 7.29
C THR A 306 4.41 21.92 6.03
N ASP A 307 3.31 21.26 5.67
CA ASP A 307 2.63 21.41 4.37
C ASP A 307 1.11 21.59 4.47
N THR A 308 0.57 21.63 5.70
CA THR A 308 -0.86 21.70 5.97
C THR A 308 -1.17 22.87 6.87
N ASN A 309 -2.18 23.66 6.49
CA ASN A 309 -2.79 24.66 7.34
C ASN A 309 -4.15 24.15 7.77
N LEU A 310 -4.33 24.00 9.08
CA LEU A 310 -5.53 23.48 9.68
C LEU A 310 -5.86 24.31 10.91
N ARG A 311 -7.08 24.84 10.98
CA ARG A 311 -7.62 25.42 12.20
C ARG A 311 -8.99 24.83 12.45
N TYR A 312 -9.21 24.24 13.61
CA TYR A 312 -10.49 23.62 13.94
C TYR A 312 -10.87 23.90 15.39
N PHE A 313 -12.17 24.00 15.66
CA PHE A 313 -12.68 24.04 17.04
C PHE A 313 -12.74 22.62 17.59
N GLN A 314 -12.09 22.40 18.73
CA GLN A 314 -12.15 21.12 19.43
C GLN A 314 -13.44 21.04 20.24
N ASP A 315 -14.36 20.21 19.77
CA ASP A 315 -15.64 19.97 20.44
C ASP A 315 -15.56 18.72 21.34
N TYR A 316 -16.57 18.53 22.18
CA TYR A 316 -16.81 17.34 22.98
C TYR A 316 -18.00 16.51 22.48
N ASN A 317 -18.77 17.02 21.51
CA ASN A 317 -19.91 16.31 20.93
C ASN A 317 -19.47 15.14 20.02
N PRO A 318 -20.29 14.09 19.92
CA PRO A 318 -20.04 13.00 18.96
C PRO A 318 -19.86 13.50 17.52
N SER A 319 -18.93 12.88 16.79
CA SER A 319 -18.68 13.15 15.37
C SER A 319 -18.11 14.53 15.03
N ALA A 320 -17.61 15.29 16.01
CA ALA A 320 -16.94 16.55 15.76
C ALA A 320 -15.47 16.39 15.31
N VAL A 321 -14.96 17.37 14.56
CA VAL A 321 -13.54 17.40 14.20
C VAL A 321 -12.69 17.53 15.46
N GLY A 322 -11.62 16.75 15.58
CA GLY A 322 -10.71 16.90 16.70
C GLY A 322 -9.87 15.68 17.05
N LEU A 323 -9.06 15.88 18.09
CA LEU A 323 -8.20 14.87 18.68
C LEU A 323 -8.84 14.33 19.95
N TYR A 324 -8.97 13.01 20.05
CA TYR A 324 -9.62 12.34 21.18
C TYR A 324 -8.80 11.12 21.62
N ILE A 325 -9.04 10.66 22.85
CA ILE A 325 -8.62 9.33 23.30
C ILE A 325 -9.87 8.46 23.40
N THR A 326 -9.93 7.33 22.70
CA THR A 326 -11.02 6.34 22.84
C THR A 326 -10.54 5.14 23.65
N VAL A 327 -11.46 4.38 24.25
CA VAL A 327 -11.15 3.33 25.22
C VAL A 327 -11.85 2.01 24.92
N CYS A 328 -11.10 0.93 25.13
CA CYS A 328 -11.50 -0.46 25.02
C CYS A 328 -10.60 -1.26 25.98
#